data_AF-A0A382HZU6-F1
#
_entry.id   AF-A0A382HZU6-F1
#
_cell.length_a   1.000
_cell.length_b   1.000
_cell.length_c   1.000
_cell.angle_alpha   90.00
_cell.angle_beta   90.00
_cell.angle_gamma   90.00
#
_symmetry.space_group_name_H-M   'P 1'
#
loop_
_entity.id
_entity.type
_entity.pdbx_description
1 polymer ?
#
loop_
_entity_poly.entity_id
_entity_poly.type
_entity_poly.pdbx_seq_one_letter_code
_entity_poly.pdbx_strand_id
1 'polypeptide(L)' 'MKGYFITGTDTGVGKTVVTACLATLFKNRSEDVGVMKPIETGVNPECNSSANSDAKFLMEVSG' A
#
# COMPACT_ATOMS: atom_id res chain seq x y z
N MET A 1 15.49 13.01 -1.07
CA MET A 1 14.31 12.15 -0.81
C MET A 1 13.32 12.38 -1.93
N LYS A 2 12.83 11.33 -2.60
CA LYS A 2 11.78 11.41 -3.62
C LYS A 2 10.52 10.76 -3.04
N GLY A 3 9.37 11.40 -3.18
CA GLY A 3 8.09 10.89 -2.71
C GLY A 3 7.06 10.86 -3.84
N TYR A 4 6.22 9.83 -3.85
CA TYR A 4 5.11 9.70 -4.79
C TYR A 4 3.79 9.74 -4.01
N PHE A 5 2.85 10.56 -4.45
CA PHE A 5 1.51 10.64 -3.86
C PHE A 5 0.49 10.07 -4.85
N ILE A 6 -0.13 8.96 -4.48
CA ILE A 6 -1.08 8.24 -5.35
C ILE A 6 -2.50 8.71 -5.05
N THR A 7 -3.11 9.37 -6.02
CA THR A 7 -4.51 9.83 -5.98
C THR A 7 -5.39 8.97 -6.88
N GLY A 8 -6.70 9.13 -6.81
CA GLY A 8 -7.63 8.47 -7.72
C GLY A 8 -9.02 9.05 -7.62
N THR A 9 -9.83 8.76 -8.64
CA THR A 9 -11.15 9.37 -8.85
C THR A 9 -12.23 8.87 -7.90
N ASP A 10 -12.07 7.66 -7.37
CA ASP A 10 -13.04 7.04 -6.46
C ASP A 10 -12.34 5.99 -5.56
N THR A 11 -13.09 5.39 -4.66
CA THR A 11 -12.78 4.16 -3.93
C THR A 11 -12.77 2.96 -4.88
N GLY A 12 -12.05 1.88 -4.53
CA GLY A 12 -12.02 0.66 -5.34
C GLY A 12 -11.27 0.72 -6.68
N VAL A 13 -10.89 1.90 -7.18
CA VAL A 13 -10.20 2.08 -8.49
C VAL A 13 -8.78 1.51 -8.58
N GLY A 14 -8.29 0.83 -7.54
CA GLY A 14 -6.98 0.16 -7.57
C GLY A 14 -5.78 0.98 -7.06
N LYS A 15 -5.99 2.12 -6.39
CA LYS A 15 -4.90 2.95 -5.83
C LYS A 15 -3.90 2.13 -5.00
N THR A 16 -4.39 1.27 -4.09
CA THR A 16 -3.54 0.45 -3.23
C THR A 16 -2.69 -0.55 -4.04
N VAL A 17 -3.27 -1.15 -5.09
CA VAL A 17 -2.56 -2.07 -5.99
C VAL A 17 -1.45 -1.33 -6.74
N VAL A 18 -1.72 -0.13 -7.26
CA VAL A 18 -0.71 0.70 -7.92
C VAL A 18 0.43 1.06 -6.96
N THR A 19 0.11 1.45 -5.73
CA THR A 19 1.11 1.73 -4.69
C THR A 19 1.97 0.50 -4.40
N ALA A 20 1.37 -0.69 -4.26
CA ALA A 20 2.08 -1.95 -4.08
C ALA A 20 3.05 -2.23 -5.23
N CYS A 21 2.59 -2.12 -6.49
CA CYS A 21 3.42 -2.33 -7.66
C CYS A 21 4.63 -1.39 -7.70
N LEU A 22 4.45 -0.11 -7.37
CA LEU A 22 5.54 0.86 -7.29
C LEU A 22 6.53 0.50 -6.18
N ALA A 23 6.03 0.14 -4.99
CA ALA A 23 6.88 -0.25 -3.87
C ALA A 23 7.73 -1.47 -4.20
N THR A 24 7.11 -2.52 -4.75
CA THR A 24 7.82 -3.73 -5.21
C THR A 24 8.83 -3.41 -6.31
N LEU A 25 8.49 -2.54 -7.27
CA LEU A 25 9.41 -2.14 -8.33
C LEU A 25 10.67 -1.46 -7.78
N PHE A 26 10.53 -0.51 -6.86
CA PHE A 26 11.67 0.19 -6.26
C PHE A 26 12.50 -0.74 -5.36
N LYS A 27 11.86 -1.63 -4.59
CA LYS A 27 12.58 -2.66 -3.82
C LYS A 27 13.37 -3.61 -4.73
N ASN A 28 12.82 -4.01 -5.88
CA ASN A 28 13.53 -4.81 -6.88
C ASN A 28 14.74 -4.08 -7.49
N ARG A 29 14.81 -2.74 -7.36
CA ARG A 29 15.96 -1.92 -7.74
C ARG A 29 16.93 -1.66 -6.58
N SER A 30 16.72 -2.33 -5.44
CA SER A 30 17.50 -2.15 -4.21
C SER A 30 17.41 -0.73 -3.63
N GLU A 31 16.32 -0.03 -3.90
CA GLU A 31 16.04 1.27 -3.28
C GLU A 31 15.41 1.09 -1.89
N ASP A 32 15.68 2.04 -0.99
CA ASP A 32 15.00 2.13 0.30
C ASP A 32 13.61 2.74 0.11
N VAL A 33 12.57 2.01 0.52
CA VAL A 33 11.18 2.31 0.19
C VAL A 33 10.32 2.18 1.45
N GLY A 34 9.59 3.26 1.76
CA GLY A 34 8.51 3.26 2.73
C GLY A 34 7.15 3.43 2.05
N VAL A 35 6.13 2.82 2.62
CA VAL A 35 4.72 2.98 2.23
C VAL A 35 3.92 3.56 3.39
N MET A 36 2.93 4.40 3.09
CA MET A 36 2.06 5.01 4.10
C MET A 36 0.61 4.99 3.65
N LYS A 37 -0.28 4.48 4.51
CA LYS A 37 -1.73 4.59 4.37
C LYS A 37 -2.30 5.04 5.73
N PRO A 38 -2.40 6.36 5.98
CA PRO A 38 -2.76 6.88 7.31
C PRO A 38 -4.25 6.72 7.64
N ILE A 39 -5.09 6.62 6.60
CA ILE A 39 -6.54 6.57 6.74
C ILE A 39 -7.07 5.43 5.87
N GLU A 40 -7.77 4.50 6.50
CA GLU A 40 -8.53 3.43 5.86
C GLU A 40 -9.80 3.15 6.68
N THR A 41 -10.82 2.63 6.01
CA THR A 41 -12.13 2.34 6.59
C THR A 41 -12.53 0.92 6.26
N GLY A 42 -13.37 0.29 7.08
CA GLY A 42 -13.83 -1.08 6.83
C GLY A 42 -12.86 -2.18 7.27
N VAL A 43 -11.84 -1.83 8.04
CA VAL A 43 -10.89 -2.79 8.62
C VAL A 43 -11.51 -3.45 9.84
N ASN A 44 -11.59 -4.78 9.86
CA ASN A 44 -11.97 -5.53 11.05
C ASN A 44 -10.73 -5.75 11.94
N PRO A 45 -10.67 -5.20 13.17
CA PRO A 45 -9.51 -5.34 14.04
C PRO A 45 -9.21 -6.79 14.46
N GLU A 46 -10.21 -7.68 14.44
CA GLU A 46 -10.05 -9.10 14.79
C GLU A 46 -9.59 -9.96 13.59
N CYS A 47 -9.54 -9.39 12.39
CA CYS A 47 -9.18 -10.12 11.17
C CYS A 47 -7.69 -9.96 10.83
N ASN A 48 -6.98 -11.09 10.87
CA ASN A 48 -5.55 -11.14 10.60
C ASN A 48 -5.18 -11.27 9.10
N SER A 49 -6.13 -11.37 8.19
CA SER A 49 -5.83 -11.43 6.75
C SER A 49 -5.25 -10.11 6.25
N SER A 50 -4.26 -10.14 5.35
CA SER A 50 -3.78 -8.93 4.67
C SER A 50 -4.83 -8.33 3.74
N ALA A 51 -5.77 -9.13 3.23
CA ALA A 51 -6.90 -8.62 2.46
C ALA A 51 -7.87 -7.71 3.26
N ASN A 52 -7.72 -7.66 4.60
CA ASN A 52 -8.57 -6.87 5.48
C ASN A 52 -8.09 -5.41 5.66
N SER A 53 -6.84 -5.09 5.33
CA SER A 53 -6.26 -3.75 5.52
C SER A 53 -5.31 -3.42 4.37
N ASP A 54 -5.51 -2.26 3.75
CA ASP A 54 -4.62 -1.74 2.71
C ASP A 54 -3.21 -1.56 3.29
N ALA A 55 -3.11 -1.03 4.51
CA ALA A 55 -1.83 -0.84 5.18
C ALA A 55 -1.11 -2.16 5.40
N LYS A 56 -1.81 -3.20 5.89
CA LYS A 56 -1.23 -4.53 6.11
C LYS A 56 -0.79 -5.19 4.81
N PHE A 57 -1.61 -5.11 3.77
CA PHE A 57 -1.24 -5.57 2.43
C PHE A 57 0.00 -4.86 1.91
N LEU A 58 0.06 -3.53 2.03
CA LEU A 58 1.22 -2.75 1.60
C LEU A 58 2.48 -3.10 2.39
N MET A 59 2.38 -3.34 3.70
CA MET A 59 3.51 -3.82 4.51
C MET A 59 4.00 -5.18 4.01
N GLU A 60 3.10 -6.15 3.79
CA GLU A 60 3.46 -7.49 3.34
C GLU A 60 4.18 -7.50 1.98
N VAL A 61 3.70 -6.73 1.00
CA VAL A 61 4.33 -6.65 -0.34
C VAL A 61 5.60 -5.80 -0.35
N SER A 62 5.72 -4.86 0.59
CA SER A 62 6.90 -4.01 0.68
C SER A 62 8.02 -4.66 1.47
N GLY A 63 7.78 -5.60 2.39
CA GLY A 63 8.83 -6.32 3.12
C GLY A 63 9.47 -5.51 4.24
#